data_AF-A0A5B3GSW1-F1
#
_entry.id   AF-A0A5B3GSW1-F1
#
_cell.length_a   1.000
_cell.length_b   1.000
_cell.length_c   1.000
_cell.angle_alpha   90.00
_cell.angle_beta   90.00
_cell.angle_gamma   90.00
#
_symmetry.space_group_name_H-M   'P 1'
#
loop_
_entity.id
_entity.type
_entity.pdbx_description
1 polymer ?
#
loop_
_entity_poly.entity_id
_entity_poly.type
_entity_poly.pdbx_seq_one_letter_code
_entity_poly.pdbx_strand_id
1 'polypeptide(L)'
;MAGTGAFAQEAKPAAAPKERPTVEQMAQRMTERMQKELKLTDAQAKEVYNLNFQQIKEMQAMREKMREARKAEAEKMKSILTTEQFVQWSQMQAPRPGQRGHGPQMMKKGDRRGGGKECCDKPCPKKDKKGKE
;
A
#
# COMPACT_ATOMS: atom_id res chain seq x y z
N MET A 1 -16.31 25.39 45.56
CA MET A 1 -16.89 25.30 44.21
C MET A 1 -15.77 25.35 43.19
N ALA A 2 -15.50 24.25 42.50
CA ALA A 2 -14.60 24.23 41.34
C ALA A 2 -15.25 23.31 40.31
N GLY A 3 -15.77 23.92 39.26
CA GLY A 3 -16.55 23.25 38.21
C GLY A 3 -15.65 22.45 37.28
N THR A 4 -15.92 21.15 37.18
CA THR A 4 -15.40 20.30 36.11
C THR A 4 -16.23 20.56 34.85
N GLY A 5 -15.72 21.43 33.97
CA GLY A 5 -16.25 21.59 32.63
C GLY A 5 -15.93 20.35 31.79
N ALA A 6 -16.95 19.50 31.56
CA ALA A 6 -16.89 18.46 30.54
C ALA A 6 -17.04 19.12 29.16
N PHE A 7 -15.94 19.31 28.45
CA PHE A 7 -16.00 19.61 27.02
C PHE A 7 -16.45 18.36 26.27
N ALA A 8 -17.72 18.35 25.87
CA ALA A 8 -18.27 17.40 24.91
C ALA A 8 -17.50 17.54 23.59
N GLN A 9 -16.73 16.52 23.20
CA GLN A 9 -16.22 16.44 21.83
C GLN A 9 -17.40 16.13 20.92
N GLU A 10 -17.91 17.14 20.21
CA GLU A 10 -18.84 16.94 19.10
C GLU A 10 -18.23 15.94 18.12
N ALA A 11 -18.81 14.74 18.08
CA ALA A 11 -18.47 13.72 17.12
C ALA A 11 -18.84 14.24 15.73
N LYS A 12 -17.84 14.66 14.96
CA LYS A 12 -17.99 14.91 13.52
C LYS A 12 -18.70 13.72 12.88
N PRO A 13 -19.71 13.93 12.01
CA PRO A 13 -20.39 12.83 11.35
C PRO A 13 -19.36 11.95 10.65
N ALA A 14 -19.36 10.66 10.98
CA ALA A 14 -18.50 9.67 10.35
C ALA A 14 -18.69 9.77 8.83
N ALA A 15 -17.62 10.11 8.11
CA ALA A 15 -17.64 10.16 6.66
C ALA A 15 -18.21 8.83 6.13
N ALA A 16 -19.19 8.93 5.22
CA ALA A 16 -19.86 7.78 4.61
C ALA A 16 -18.83 6.72 4.18
N PRO A 17 -19.15 5.42 4.36
CA PRO A 17 -18.22 4.34 4.03
C PRO A 17 -17.83 4.47 2.56
N LYS A 18 -16.54 4.75 2.31
CA LYS A 18 -16.00 4.80 0.95
C LYS A 18 -16.18 3.42 0.34
N GLU A 19 -17.13 3.29 -0.58
CA GLU A 19 -17.32 2.06 -1.34
C GLU A 19 -16.00 1.69 -2.02
N ARG A 20 -15.69 0.38 -1.99
CA ARG A 20 -14.52 -0.12 -2.69
C ARG A 20 -14.75 0.15 -4.18
N PRO A 21 -13.81 0.80 -4.89
CA PRO A 21 -14.00 1.12 -6.29
C PRO A 21 -14.23 -0.18 -7.09
N THR A 22 -15.16 -0.12 -8.04
CA THR A 22 -15.49 -1.26 -8.91
C THR A 22 -14.32 -1.60 -9.86
N VAL A 23 -14.33 -2.78 -10.48
CA VAL A 23 -13.32 -3.19 -11.47
C VAL A 23 -13.21 -2.15 -12.59
N GLU A 24 -14.35 -1.70 -13.08
CA GLU A 24 -14.46 -0.70 -14.14
C GLU A 24 -13.87 0.65 -13.70
N GLN A 25 -14.26 1.15 -12.52
CA GLN A 25 -13.71 2.40 -11.99
C GLN A 25 -12.19 2.33 -11.78
N MET A 26 -11.67 1.18 -11.37
CA MET A 26 -10.23 0.98 -11.25
C MET A 26 -9.54 0.96 -12.62
N ALA A 27 -10.10 0.26 -13.59
CA ALA A 27 -9.58 0.21 -14.95
C ALA A 27 -9.59 1.59 -15.62
N GLN A 28 -10.68 2.35 -15.44
CA GLN A 28 -10.79 3.73 -15.92
C GLN A 28 -9.72 4.62 -15.32
N ARG A 29 -9.57 4.65 -13.98
CA ARG A 29 -8.55 5.48 -13.32
C ARG A 29 -7.13 5.14 -13.75
N MET A 30 -6.81 3.85 -13.95
CA MET A 30 -5.49 3.44 -14.44
C MET A 30 -5.27 3.92 -15.88
N THR A 31 -6.29 3.80 -16.72
CA THR A 31 -6.23 4.22 -18.12
C THR A 31 -6.09 5.74 -18.22
N GLU A 32 -6.92 6.51 -17.52
CA GLU A 32 -6.86 7.98 -17.50
C GLU A 32 -5.49 8.48 -17.06
N ARG A 33 -4.92 7.83 -16.02
CA ARG A 33 -3.58 8.16 -15.55
C ARG A 33 -2.53 7.93 -16.63
N MET A 34 -2.56 6.76 -17.29
CA MET A 34 -1.61 6.46 -18.37
C MET A 34 -1.82 7.35 -19.59
N GLN A 35 -3.06 7.64 -19.96
CA GLN A 35 -3.38 8.55 -21.04
C GLN A 35 -2.83 9.94 -20.75
N LYS A 36 -2.92 10.43 -19.52
CA LYS A 36 -2.37 11.73 -19.11
C LYS A 36 -0.83 11.74 -19.07
N GLU A 37 -0.21 10.71 -18.49
CA GLU A 37 1.25 10.65 -18.33
C GLU A 37 1.97 10.41 -19.67
N LEU A 38 1.39 9.58 -20.55
CA LEU A 38 1.99 9.19 -21.83
C LEU A 38 1.41 9.92 -23.04
N LYS A 39 0.39 10.77 -22.83
CA LYS A 39 -0.34 11.49 -23.90
C LYS A 39 -0.89 10.53 -24.97
N LEU A 40 -1.53 9.45 -24.53
CA LEU A 40 -2.10 8.44 -25.42
C LEU A 40 -3.24 9.03 -26.25
N THR A 41 -3.38 8.57 -27.49
CA THR A 41 -4.57 8.87 -28.30
C THR A 41 -5.78 8.08 -27.80
N ASP A 42 -6.99 8.51 -28.16
CA ASP A 42 -8.22 7.84 -27.70
C ASP A 42 -8.31 6.38 -28.14
N ALA A 43 -7.78 6.08 -29.34
CA ALA A 43 -7.68 4.70 -29.83
C ALA A 43 -6.74 3.85 -28.96
N GLN A 44 -5.59 4.40 -28.56
CA GLN A 44 -4.65 3.71 -27.66
C GLN A 44 -5.22 3.57 -26.25
N ALA A 45 -5.90 4.60 -25.74
CA ALA A 45 -6.53 4.56 -24.43
C ALA A 45 -7.60 3.47 -24.34
N LYS A 46 -8.36 3.23 -25.42
CA LYS A 46 -9.35 2.15 -25.48
C LYS A 46 -8.73 0.76 -25.36
N GLU A 47 -7.62 0.51 -26.06
CA GLU A 47 -6.90 -0.76 -25.97
C GLU A 47 -6.29 -0.95 -24.57
N VAL A 48 -5.70 0.11 -24.02
CA VAL A 48 -5.15 0.11 -22.67
C VAL A 48 -6.24 -0.13 -21.61
N TYR A 49 -7.43 0.43 -21.80
CA TYR A 49 -8.57 0.18 -20.93
C TYR A 49 -8.96 -1.30 -20.89
N ASN A 50 -9.10 -1.93 -22.07
CA ASN A 50 -9.45 -3.35 -22.16
C ASN A 50 -8.40 -4.23 -21.48
N LEU A 51 -7.11 -3.91 -21.67
CA LEU A 51 -6.01 -4.61 -21.01
C LEU A 51 -6.06 -4.45 -19.48
N ASN A 52 -6.24 -3.23 -18.97
CA ASN A 52 -6.36 -2.97 -17.53
C ASN A 52 -7.58 -3.68 -16.93
N PHE A 53 -8.70 -3.67 -17.65
CA PHE A 53 -9.93 -4.30 -17.20
C PHE A 53 -9.75 -5.81 -16.99
N GLN A 54 -9.14 -6.50 -17.96
CA GLN A 54 -8.81 -7.92 -17.82
C GLN A 54 -7.85 -8.17 -16.66
N GLN A 55 -6.77 -7.40 -16.56
CA GLN A 55 -5.78 -7.56 -15.49
C GLN A 55 -6.40 -7.39 -14.09
N ILE A 56 -7.26 -6.39 -13.91
CA ILE A 56 -7.92 -6.14 -12.62
C ILE A 56 -8.93 -7.26 -12.31
N LYS A 57 -9.66 -7.76 -13.32
CA LYS A 57 -10.58 -8.88 -13.16
C LYS A 57 -9.85 -10.14 -12.70
N GLU A 58 -8.72 -10.46 -13.32
CA GLU A 58 -7.86 -11.59 -12.91
C GLU A 58 -7.31 -11.40 -11.50
N MET A 59 -6.86 -10.19 -11.16
CA MET A 59 -6.40 -9.87 -9.82
C MET A 59 -7.51 -10.04 -8.77
N GLN A 60 -8.75 -9.68 -9.09
CA GLN A 60 -9.89 -9.91 -8.20
C GLN A 60 -10.15 -11.40 -8.00
N ALA A 61 -10.19 -12.17 -9.08
CA ALA A 61 -10.37 -13.63 -9.00
C ALA A 61 -9.25 -14.30 -8.18
N MET A 62 -7.99 -13.88 -8.36
CA MET A 62 -6.86 -14.35 -7.55
C MET A 62 -7.04 -13.98 -6.07
N ARG A 63 -7.46 -12.75 -5.76
CA ARG A 63 -7.70 -12.31 -4.37
C ARG A 63 -8.80 -13.13 -3.70
N GLU A 64 -9.86 -13.47 -4.42
CA GLU A 64 -10.93 -14.33 -3.92
C GLU A 64 -10.42 -15.73 -3.63
N LYS A 65 -9.70 -16.36 -4.57
CA LYS A 65 -9.05 -17.66 -4.36
C LYS A 65 -8.12 -17.65 -3.14
N MET A 66 -7.30 -16.63 -2.99
CA MET A 66 -6.42 -16.49 -1.82
C MET A 66 -7.20 -16.30 -0.51
N ARG A 67 -8.35 -15.62 -0.55
CA ARG A 67 -9.22 -15.45 0.62
C ARG A 67 -9.83 -16.80 1.03
N GLU A 68 -10.28 -17.59 0.08
CA GLU A 68 -10.80 -18.94 0.32
C GLU A 68 -9.72 -19.87 0.85
N ALA A 69 -8.54 -19.87 0.25
CA ALA A 69 -7.40 -20.65 0.71
C ALA A 69 -7.04 -20.31 2.17
N ARG A 70 -6.98 -19.02 2.52
CA ARG A 70 -6.75 -18.59 3.92
C ARG A 70 -7.85 -19.01 4.87
N LYS A 71 -9.12 -18.99 4.44
CA LYS A 71 -10.23 -19.49 5.27
C LYS A 71 -10.08 -20.99 5.52
N ALA A 72 -9.80 -21.77 4.48
CA ALA A 72 -9.60 -23.21 4.60
C ALA A 72 -8.39 -23.55 5.49
N GLU A 73 -7.29 -22.80 5.36
CA GLU A 73 -6.14 -22.90 6.26
C GLU A 73 -6.52 -22.55 7.70
N ALA A 74 -7.27 -21.47 7.92
CA ALA A 74 -7.73 -21.08 9.25
C ALA A 74 -8.63 -22.16 9.89
N GLU A 75 -9.53 -22.79 9.14
CA GLU A 75 -10.35 -23.90 9.66
C GLU A 75 -9.50 -25.11 10.04
N LYS A 76 -8.49 -25.47 9.22
CA LYS A 76 -7.53 -26.53 9.56
C LYS A 76 -6.69 -26.18 10.79
N MET A 77 -6.28 -24.92 10.93
CA MET A 77 -5.50 -24.47 12.08
C MET A 77 -6.35 -24.44 13.36
N LYS A 78 -7.65 -24.12 13.24
CA LYS A 78 -8.58 -24.11 14.36
C LYS A 78 -8.83 -25.51 14.94
N SER A 79 -8.70 -26.58 14.16
CA SER A 79 -8.82 -27.96 14.67
C SER A 79 -7.54 -28.47 15.35
N ILE A 80 -6.39 -27.87 15.07
CA ILE A 80 -5.08 -28.26 15.65
C ILE A 80 -4.76 -27.44 16.90
N LEU A 81 -5.07 -26.15 16.88
CA LEU A 81 -4.73 -25.21 17.94
C LEU A 81 -5.81 -25.12 19.02
N THR A 82 -5.39 -24.82 20.25
CA THR A 82 -6.35 -24.36 21.27
C THR A 82 -6.90 -22.98 20.90
N THR A 83 -8.05 -22.60 21.46
CA THR A 83 -8.68 -21.30 21.18
C THR A 83 -7.73 -20.12 21.41
N GLU A 84 -6.94 -20.17 22.49
CA GLU A 84 -5.97 -19.11 22.82
C GLU A 84 -4.83 -19.04 21.80
N GLN A 85 -4.30 -20.20 21.39
CA GLN A 85 -3.25 -20.29 20.37
C GLN A 85 -3.76 -19.84 18.99
N PHE A 86 -5.00 -20.18 18.64
CA PHE A 86 -5.64 -19.74 17.40
C PHE A 86 -5.84 -18.23 17.35
N VAL A 87 -6.25 -17.61 18.47
CA VAL A 87 -6.39 -16.15 18.56
C VAL A 87 -5.02 -15.48 18.35
N GLN A 88 -3.97 -15.95 19.03
CA GLN A 88 -2.60 -15.43 18.84
C GLN A 88 -2.11 -15.61 17.39
N TRP A 89 -2.30 -16.79 16.81
CA TRP A 89 -1.95 -17.07 15.41
C TRP A 89 -2.72 -16.18 14.43
N SER A 90 -4.02 -15.98 14.61
CA SER A 90 -4.84 -15.13 13.74
C SER A 90 -4.40 -13.66 13.75
N GLN A 91 -3.92 -13.18 14.91
CA GLN A 91 -3.35 -11.84 15.04
C GLN A 91 -1.99 -11.72 14.33
N MET A 92 -1.18 -12.79 14.30
CA MET A 92 0.06 -12.82 13.53
C MET A 92 -0.18 -12.84 12.01
N GLN A 93 -1.26 -13.50 11.56
CA GLN A 93 -1.65 -13.54 10.14
C GLN A 93 -2.29 -12.24 9.66
N ALA A 94 -2.72 -11.36 10.57
CA ALA A 94 -3.30 -10.07 10.21
C ALA A 94 -2.24 -9.18 9.53
N PRO A 95 -2.61 -8.43 8.48
CA PRO A 95 -1.70 -7.48 7.85
C PRO A 95 -1.13 -6.51 8.89
N ARG A 96 0.20 -6.45 9.03
CA ARG A 96 0.84 -5.56 10.00
C ARG A 96 0.52 -4.09 9.66
N PRO A 97 0.03 -3.29 10.63
CA PRO A 97 -0.13 -1.85 10.44
C PRO A 97 1.21 -1.24 10.01
N GLY A 98 1.24 -0.57 8.85
CA GLY A 98 2.46 0.04 8.29
C GLY A 98 3.15 -0.75 7.18
N GLN A 99 2.83 -2.03 6.96
CA GLN A 99 3.38 -2.84 5.86
C GLN A 99 2.49 -2.80 4.60
N ARG A 100 2.08 -1.60 4.19
CA ARG A 100 1.27 -1.42 2.98
C ARG A 100 2.16 -1.53 1.73
N GLY A 101 2.45 -2.77 1.33
CA GLY A 101 2.88 -3.15 -0.02
C GLY A 101 4.35 -2.91 -0.36
N HIS A 102 5.19 -3.93 -0.16
CA HIS A 102 6.40 -4.10 -0.96
C HIS A 102 6.03 -4.76 -2.30
N GLY A 103 5.19 -4.10 -3.09
CA GLY A 103 5.26 -4.27 -4.55
C GLY A 103 6.50 -3.52 -5.05
N PRO A 104 7.05 -3.83 -6.24
CA PRO A 104 8.21 -3.12 -6.76
C PRO A 104 7.92 -1.62 -6.74
N GLN A 105 8.55 -0.94 -5.80
CA GLN A 105 8.32 0.45 -5.52
C GLN A 105 8.89 1.21 -6.69
N MET A 106 8.02 1.62 -7.62
CA MET A 106 8.37 2.63 -8.59
C MET A 106 8.92 3.82 -7.81
N MET A 107 10.21 4.07 -7.99
CA MET A 107 10.92 5.23 -7.47
C MET A 107 10.08 6.47 -7.79
N LYS A 108 9.44 7.06 -6.79
CA LYS A 108 8.75 8.33 -6.95
C LYS A 108 9.82 9.39 -7.17
N LYS A 109 9.95 9.83 -8.42
CA LYS A 109 10.77 10.97 -8.83
C LYS A 109 10.33 12.21 -8.04
N GLY A 110 11.31 12.84 -7.40
CA GLY A 110 11.25 14.22 -6.91
C GLY A 110 10.63 14.38 -5.53
N ASP A 111 11.47 14.33 -4.49
CA ASP A 111 11.70 15.51 -3.66
C ASP A 111 13.00 15.37 -2.87
N ARG A 112 13.83 16.41 -2.96
CA ARG A 112 15.15 16.54 -2.34
C ARG A 112 15.00 16.61 -0.81
N ARG A 113 15.54 15.61 -0.09
CA ARG A 113 16.29 15.80 1.17
C ARG A 113 16.75 14.45 1.75
N GLY A 114 18.07 14.25 1.77
CA GLY A 114 18.74 13.51 2.85
C GLY A 114 19.28 12.12 2.49
N GLY A 115 20.56 12.08 2.14
CA GLY A 115 21.43 10.96 2.54
C GLY A 115 21.67 9.84 1.52
N GLY A 116 22.01 10.18 0.29
CA GLY A 116 22.55 9.20 -0.66
C GLY A 116 23.88 8.64 -0.17
N LYS A 117 23.89 7.36 0.24
CA LYS A 117 25.10 6.53 0.21
C LYS A 117 25.37 6.22 -1.26
N GLU A 118 25.94 7.18 -1.97
CA GLU A 118 26.50 6.96 -3.30
C GLU A 118 27.71 6.05 -3.14
N CYS A 119 27.52 4.80 -3.56
CA CYS A 119 28.61 3.93 -3.96
C CYS A 119 29.24 4.58 -5.20
N CYS A 120 30.31 5.35 -5.00
CA CYS A 120 31.15 5.86 -6.07
C CYS A 120 32.56 5.30 -5.90
N ASP A 121 32.88 4.36 -6.79
CA ASP A 121 34.20 3.78 -7.13
C ASP A 121 35.22 4.85 -7.57
N LYS A 122 35.59 5.78 -6.67
CA LYS A 122 36.77 6.65 -6.81
C LYS A 122 37.43 6.86 -5.45
N PRO A 123 38.76 6.80 -5.33
CA PRO A 123 39.44 6.94 -4.05
C PRO A 123 39.24 8.36 -3.50
N CYS A 124 38.60 8.46 -2.34
CA CYS A 124 38.43 9.73 -1.62
C CYS A 124 39.81 10.30 -1.21
N PRO A 125 40.14 11.56 -1.54
CA PRO A 125 41.36 12.19 -1.06
C PRO A 125 41.27 12.41 0.46
N LYS A 126 42.25 11.87 1.20
CA LYS A 126 42.45 12.16 2.64
C LYS A 126 42.71 13.67 2.77
N LYS A 127 41.79 14.39 3.41
CA LYS A 127 42.06 15.75 3.87
C LYS A 127 43.02 15.68 5.04
N ASP A 128 44.21 16.24 4.83
CA ASP A 128 45.24 16.41 5.84
C ASP A 128 44.72 17.19 7.04
N LYS A 129 44.84 16.61 8.24
CA LYS A 129 44.87 17.35 9.49
C LYS A 129 46.17 18.13 9.54
N LYS A 130 46.15 19.41 9.17
CA LYS A 130 47.19 20.36 9.54
C LYS A 130 46.60 21.39 10.49
N GLY A 131 47.15 21.40 11.70
CA GLY A 131 46.70 22.21 12.80
C GLY A 131 46.87 23.71 12.57
N LYS A 132 46.29 24.46 13.48
CA LYS A 132 46.67 25.83 13.76
C LYS A 132 46.67 26.00 15.27
N GLU A 133 47.79 26.56 15.71
CA GLU A 133 48.10 27.11 17.03
C GLU A 133 46.99 28.00 17.59
#